data_AF-A0A8T5PT21-F1
#
_entry.id   AF-A0A8T5PT21-F1
#
_cell.length_a   1.000
_cell.length_b   1.000
_cell.length_c   1.000
_cell.angle_alpha   90.00
_cell.angle_beta   90.00
_cell.angle_gamma   90.00
#
_symmetry.space_group_name_H-M   'P 1'
#
loop_
_entity.id
_entity.type
_entity.pdbx_description
1 polymer ?
#
loop_
_entity_poly.entity_id
_entity_poly.type
_entity_poly.pdbx_seq_one_letter_code
_entity_poly.pdbx_strand_id
1 'polypeptide(L)'
;MRIIELFYPTENNIKFYSLKLSHDKNISIYDSIEVFKKNIAANPDFIHKEITEKIPLNNIITLHNTTGIQSISRIKSMIKDIKLKKDIFSDDGFPNIKLVKTKDNKWIIFDGHHTILAYMAIGKRFLYEIPHMIVKNQDKEHVSNDEIIVFFGEHKNKIKPEDWKNYTINWQAEKQKQLCKRIQNNIGELFESIKNKIKNGQ
;
A
#
# COMPACT_ATOMS: atom_id res chain seq x y z
N MET A 1 13.91 -5.53 -15.12
CA MET A 1 13.40 -4.13 -15.07
C MET A 1 12.34 -3.98 -13.98
N ARG A 2 12.12 -2.77 -13.46
CA ARG A 2 11.05 -2.45 -12.50
C ARG A 2 9.89 -1.78 -13.23
N ILE A 3 8.66 -2.13 -12.89
CA ILE A 3 7.46 -1.48 -13.38
C ILE A 3 6.76 -0.82 -12.20
N ILE A 4 6.43 0.46 -12.37
CA ILE A 4 5.57 1.19 -11.44
C ILE A 4 4.32 1.62 -12.19
N GLU A 5 3.17 1.32 -11.61
CA GLU A 5 1.85 1.59 -12.16
C GLU A 5 1.08 2.52 -11.22
N LEU A 6 0.52 3.58 -11.77
CA LEU A 6 -0.40 4.50 -11.09
C LEU A 6 -1.82 4.23 -11.53
N PHE A 7 -2.73 4.25 -10.57
CA PHE A 7 -4.15 4.05 -10.78
C PHE A 7 -4.92 5.18 -10.10
N TYR A 8 -5.74 5.88 -10.88
CA TYR A 8 -6.72 6.85 -10.39
C TYR A 8 -8.11 6.43 -10.86
N PRO A 9 -8.99 5.95 -9.96
CA PRO A 9 -10.36 5.61 -10.29
C PRO A 9 -11.10 6.83 -10.86
N THR A 10 -11.96 6.58 -11.85
CA THR A 10 -13.01 7.50 -12.30
C THR A 10 -14.37 6.82 -12.15
N GLU A 11 -15.47 7.50 -12.49
CA GLU A 11 -16.82 6.96 -12.25
C GLU A 11 -17.04 5.56 -12.86
N ASN A 12 -16.48 5.30 -14.05
CA ASN A 12 -16.66 4.04 -14.78
C ASN A 12 -15.35 3.39 -15.27
N ASN A 13 -14.19 4.04 -15.09
CA ASN A 13 -12.92 3.60 -15.65
C ASN A 13 -11.78 3.80 -14.63
N ILE A 14 -10.57 3.39 -15.00
CA ILE A 14 -9.36 3.75 -14.26
C ILE A 14 -8.44 4.53 -15.20
N LYS A 15 -8.01 5.73 -14.77
CA LYS A 15 -6.86 6.40 -15.37
C LYS A 15 -5.60 5.68 -14.91
N PHE A 16 -4.85 5.18 -15.88
CA PHE A 16 -3.70 4.31 -15.67
C PHE A 16 -2.46 4.92 -16.30
N TYR A 17 -1.34 4.89 -15.58
CA TYR A 17 -0.03 5.24 -16.11
C TYR A 17 0.99 4.21 -15.67
N SER A 18 1.89 3.81 -16.56
CA SER A 18 2.93 2.82 -16.28
C SER A 18 4.28 3.31 -16.77
N LEU A 19 5.30 3.20 -15.92
CA LEU A 19 6.67 3.50 -16.28
C LEU A 19 7.56 2.30 -15.98
N LYS A 20 8.39 1.96 -16.97
CA LYS A 20 9.46 0.98 -16.82
C LYS A 20 10.74 1.71 -16.42
N LEU A 21 11.32 1.29 -15.30
CA LEU A 21 12.59 1.79 -14.82
C LEU A 21 13.65 0.68 -14.98
N SER A 22 14.86 1.08 -15.38
CA SER A 22 16.00 0.17 -15.30
C SER A 22 16.17 -0.28 -13.85
N HIS A 23 16.24 -1.59 -13.64
CA HIS A 23 16.41 -2.14 -12.30
C HIS A 23 17.90 -2.37 -12.08
N ASP A 24 18.55 -1.42 -11.42
CA ASP A 24 19.83 -1.69 -10.75
C ASP A 24 19.54 -2.53 -9.50
N LYS A 25 20.34 -3.58 -9.28
CA LYS A 25 20.24 -4.46 -8.11
C LYS A 25 20.37 -3.71 -6.78
N ASN A 26 20.98 -2.52 -6.80
CA ASN A 26 21.19 -1.70 -5.62
C ASN A 26 20.02 -0.76 -5.29
N ILE A 27 19.00 -0.65 -6.15
CA ILE A 27 17.86 0.25 -5.96
C ILE A 27 16.73 -0.51 -5.25
N SER A 28 16.31 -0.01 -4.09
CA SER A 28 15.19 -0.59 -3.34
C SER A 28 13.83 -0.26 -3.96
N ILE A 29 12.75 -0.87 -3.44
CA ILE A 29 11.38 -0.53 -3.83
C ILE A 29 11.07 0.95 -3.53
N TYR A 30 11.53 1.48 -2.40
CA TYR A 30 11.33 2.89 -2.05
C TYR A 30 12.09 3.82 -3.01
N ASP A 31 13.36 3.50 -3.31
CA ASP A 31 14.16 4.28 -4.24
C ASP A 31 13.53 4.30 -5.65
N SER A 32 12.96 3.16 -6.07
CA SER A 32 12.25 3.06 -7.35
C SER A 32 11.04 4.00 -7.41
N ILE A 33 10.30 4.16 -6.32
CA ILE A 33 9.16 5.10 -6.24
C ILE A 33 9.65 6.54 -6.36
N GLU A 34 10.74 6.89 -5.69
CA GLU A 34 11.29 8.26 -5.75
C GLU A 34 11.85 8.58 -7.14
N VAL A 35 12.52 7.61 -7.78
CA VAL A 35 12.93 7.74 -9.19
C VAL A 35 11.71 7.91 -10.09
N PHE A 36 10.67 7.10 -9.90
CA PHE A 36 9.42 7.21 -10.66
C PHE A 36 8.80 8.61 -10.55
N LYS A 37 8.64 9.13 -9.32
CA LYS A 37 8.05 10.46 -9.09
C LYS A 37 8.85 11.58 -9.74
N LYS A 38 10.17 11.46 -9.82
CA LYS A 38 11.04 12.44 -10.50
C LYS A 38 10.99 12.37 -12.02
N ASN A 39 10.67 11.19 -12.58
CA ASN A 39 10.72 10.93 -14.01
C ASN A 39 9.34 10.94 -14.69
N ILE A 40 8.25 10.94 -13.91
CA ILE A 40 6.93 11.08 -14.48
C ILE A 40 6.81 12.45 -15.15
N ALA A 41 6.30 12.46 -16.38
CA ALA A 41 6.09 13.69 -17.13
C ALA A 41 5.13 14.61 -16.38
N ALA A 42 5.33 15.93 -16.48
CA ALA A 42 4.42 16.91 -15.90
C ALA A 42 2.95 16.71 -16.36
N ASN A 43 2.78 16.21 -17.58
CA ASN A 43 1.51 15.70 -18.12
C ASN A 43 1.71 14.24 -18.53
N PRO A 44 1.46 13.26 -17.65
CA PRO A 44 1.55 11.85 -18.00
C PRO A 44 0.42 11.49 -18.95
N ASP A 45 0.72 10.77 -20.02
CA ASP A 45 -0.28 10.22 -20.94
C ASP A 45 -1.03 9.07 -20.26
N PHE A 46 -2.04 9.41 -19.47
CA PHE A 46 -2.90 8.42 -18.83
C PHE A 46 -3.75 7.71 -19.88
N ILE A 47 -3.73 6.39 -19.82
CA ILE A 47 -4.60 5.53 -20.61
C ILE A 47 -5.85 5.22 -19.77
N HIS A 48 -7.02 5.21 -20.40
CA HIS A 48 -8.23 4.71 -19.76
C HIS A 48 -8.28 3.19 -19.90
N LYS A 49 -8.32 2.50 -18.76
CA LYS A 49 -8.40 1.04 -18.71
C LYS A 49 -9.71 0.60 -18.07
N GLU A 50 -10.32 -0.43 -18.67
CA GLU A 50 -11.46 -1.13 -18.06
C GLU A 50 -11.04 -1.92 -16.81
N ILE A 51 -11.99 -2.08 -15.89
CA ILE A 51 -11.77 -2.83 -14.65
C ILE A 51 -11.87 -4.34 -14.96
N THR A 52 -10.73 -4.97 -15.18
CA THR A 52 -10.67 -6.42 -15.48
C THR A 52 -10.43 -7.29 -14.24
N GLU A 53 -9.73 -6.76 -13.23
CA GLU A 53 -9.38 -7.50 -12.01
C GLU A 53 -10.01 -6.85 -10.77
N LYS A 54 -10.78 -7.62 -10.00
CA LYS A 54 -11.44 -7.17 -8.77
C LYS A 54 -10.69 -7.66 -7.53
N ILE A 55 -9.60 -6.97 -7.17
CA ILE A 55 -8.79 -7.30 -5.99
C ILE A 55 -9.52 -6.82 -4.72
N PRO A 56 -9.95 -7.72 -3.82
CA PRO A 56 -10.63 -7.33 -2.58
C PRO A 56 -9.66 -6.67 -1.59
N LEU A 57 -10.03 -5.53 -1.02
CA LEU A 57 -9.19 -4.80 -0.06
C LEU A 57 -8.93 -5.62 1.21
N ASN A 58 -9.92 -6.41 1.64
CA ASN A 58 -9.81 -7.26 2.82
C ASN A 58 -8.76 -8.37 2.67
N ASN A 59 -8.33 -8.71 1.45
CA ASN A 59 -7.34 -9.76 1.20
C ASN A 59 -5.90 -9.23 1.11
N ILE A 60 -5.69 -7.92 1.13
CA ILE A 60 -4.37 -7.31 1.02
C ILE A 60 -3.60 -7.54 2.32
N ILE A 61 -2.40 -8.11 2.23
CA ILE A 61 -1.52 -8.39 3.38
C ILE A 61 -1.05 -7.06 3.96
N THR A 62 -1.28 -6.87 5.26
CA THR A 62 -0.79 -5.70 6.01
C THR A 62 0.63 -5.93 6.51
N LEU A 63 1.43 -4.88 6.70
CA LEU A 63 2.72 -4.95 7.39
C LEU A 63 2.66 -4.38 8.81
N HIS A 64 1.46 -4.00 9.26
CA HIS A 64 1.20 -3.46 10.59
C HIS A 64 0.10 -4.25 11.30
N ASN A 65 0.31 -4.46 12.60
CA ASN A 65 -0.77 -4.79 13.53
C ASN A 65 -1.52 -3.50 13.95
N THR A 66 -2.59 -3.65 14.72
CA THR A 66 -3.33 -2.52 15.33
C THR A 66 -2.44 -1.54 16.09
N THR A 67 -1.40 -2.04 16.77
CA THR A 67 -0.43 -1.23 17.52
C THR A 67 0.42 -0.32 16.61
N GLY A 68 0.53 -0.64 15.32
CA GLY A 68 1.19 0.19 14.32
C GLY A 68 0.29 1.28 13.74
N ILE A 69 -1.01 1.29 14.06
CA ILE A 69 -1.95 2.31 13.59
C ILE A 69 -1.92 3.51 14.51
N GLN A 70 -1.12 4.50 14.11
CA GLN A 70 -0.77 5.69 14.89
C GLN A 70 -1.97 6.50 15.42
N SER A 71 -2.99 6.71 14.57
CA SER A 71 -4.01 7.72 14.84
C SER A 71 -5.35 7.35 14.22
N ILE A 72 -6.33 7.06 15.08
CA ILE A 72 -7.72 6.90 14.69
C ILE A 72 -8.32 8.24 14.24
N SER A 73 -7.90 9.36 14.84
CA SER A 73 -8.38 10.69 14.43
C SER A 73 -7.96 11.04 13.00
N ARG A 74 -6.75 10.65 12.57
CA ARG A 74 -6.29 10.79 11.18
C ARG A 74 -7.19 10.00 10.21
N ILE A 75 -7.53 8.76 10.54
CA ILE A 75 -8.48 7.95 9.74
C ILE A 75 -9.84 8.64 9.66
N LYS A 76 -10.35 9.16 10.78
CA LYS A 76 -11.62 9.91 10.82
C LYS A 76 -11.58 11.17 9.96
N SER A 77 -10.46 11.91 9.95
CA SER A 77 -10.29 13.06 9.06
C SER A 77 -10.35 12.64 7.59
N MET A 78 -9.60 11.61 7.21
CA MET A 78 -9.61 11.07 5.85
C MET A 78 -11.01 10.61 5.43
N ILE A 79 -11.78 9.98 6.33
CA ILE A 79 -13.18 9.60 6.08
C ILE A 79 -14.04 10.83 5.73
N LYS A 80 -13.86 11.96 6.44
CA LYS A 80 -14.60 13.20 6.14
C LYS A 80 -14.24 13.71 4.75
N ASP A 81 -12.95 13.74 4.41
CA ASP A 81 -12.48 14.19 3.10
C ASP A 81 -13.02 13.29 1.97
N ILE A 82 -12.97 11.97 2.13
CA ILE A 82 -13.49 11.02 1.14
C ILE A 82 -15.00 11.19 0.95
N LYS A 83 -15.77 11.42 2.04
CA LYS A 83 -17.21 11.72 1.95
C LYS A 83 -17.51 13.01 1.18
N LEU A 84 -16.59 13.97 1.21
CA LEU A 84 -16.63 15.21 0.43
C LEU A 84 -16.08 15.03 -1.00
N LYS A 85 -15.95 13.78 -1.47
CA LYS A 85 -15.40 13.41 -2.79
C LYS A 85 -13.95 13.88 -2.99
N LYS A 86 -13.18 14.02 -1.91
CA LYS A 86 -11.74 14.31 -1.97
C LYS A 86 -10.95 13.03 -1.76
N ASP A 87 -10.17 12.67 -2.77
CA ASP A 87 -9.22 11.57 -2.64
C ASP A 87 -8.04 11.92 -1.73
N ILE A 88 -7.38 10.89 -1.20
CA ILE A 88 -6.32 11.03 -0.20
C ILE A 88 -4.95 10.77 -0.83
N PHE A 89 -4.22 11.85 -1.11
CA PHE A 89 -2.89 11.83 -1.70
C PHE A 89 -1.79 12.18 -0.69
N SER A 90 -0.55 11.86 -1.02
CA SER A 90 0.63 12.41 -0.34
C SER A 90 0.83 13.88 -0.75
N ASP A 91 1.68 14.60 -0.02
CA ASP A 91 1.94 16.04 -0.25
C ASP A 91 2.46 16.33 -1.67
N ASP A 92 3.06 15.33 -2.31
CA ASP A 92 3.55 15.36 -3.69
C ASP A 92 2.47 15.01 -4.75
N GLY A 93 1.20 14.85 -4.34
CA GLY A 93 0.07 14.59 -5.23
C GLY A 93 -0.09 13.13 -5.69
N PHE A 94 0.75 12.21 -5.22
CA PHE A 94 0.66 10.79 -5.56
C PHE A 94 -0.27 10.01 -4.63
N PRO A 95 -0.78 8.83 -5.04
CA PRO A 95 -1.54 7.97 -4.15
C PRO A 95 -0.73 7.57 -2.90
N ASN A 96 -1.36 7.73 -1.73
CA ASN A 96 -0.75 7.28 -0.48
C ASN A 96 -0.58 5.75 -0.44
N ILE A 97 -1.54 5.02 -1.01
CA ILE A 97 -1.57 3.56 -1.00
C ILE A 97 -0.54 3.02 -2.00
N LYS A 98 0.44 2.25 -1.51
CA LYS A 98 1.48 1.63 -2.34
C LYS A 98 1.55 0.14 -2.06
N LEU A 99 1.55 -0.66 -3.12
CA LEU A 99 1.48 -2.11 -3.05
C LEU A 99 2.58 -2.79 -3.87
N VAL A 100 2.91 -4.00 -3.45
CA VAL A 100 3.67 -4.96 -4.25
C VAL A 100 2.91 -6.27 -4.40
N LYS A 101 3.15 -6.97 -5.51
CA LYS A 101 2.66 -8.33 -5.75
C LYS A 101 3.71 -9.35 -5.35
N THR A 102 3.31 -10.40 -4.63
CA THR A 102 4.18 -11.52 -4.24
C THR A 102 4.15 -12.62 -5.30
N LYS A 103 5.13 -13.53 -5.23
CA LYS A 103 5.18 -14.74 -6.08
C LYS A 103 3.93 -15.63 -5.97
N ASP A 104 3.22 -15.56 -4.84
CA ASP A 104 2.01 -16.36 -4.58
C ASP A 104 0.74 -15.63 -5.04
N ASN A 105 0.86 -14.63 -5.93
CA ASN A 105 -0.23 -13.77 -6.40
C ASN A 105 -1.00 -13.04 -5.28
N LYS A 106 -0.33 -12.75 -4.15
CA LYS A 106 -0.90 -11.95 -3.07
C LYS A 106 -0.40 -10.51 -3.14
N TRP A 107 -1.17 -9.58 -2.59
CA TRP A 107 -0.81 -8.16 -2.53
C TRP A 107 -0.36 -7.80 -1.12
N ILE A 108 0.71 -7.02 -1.00
CA ILE A 108 1.18 -6.44 0.25
C ILE A 108 1.03 -4.93 0.15
N ILE A 109 0.40 -4.31 1.13
CA ILE A 109 0.44 -2.86 1.32
C ILE A 109 1.62 -2.50 2.22
N PHE A 110 2.54 -1.70 1.69
CA PHE A 110 3.73 -1.25 2.40
C PHE A 110 3.71 0.25 2.73
N ASP A 111 2.72 0.98 2.22
CA ASP A 111 2.43 2.37 2.58
C ASP A 111 0.94 2.69 2.37
N GLY A 112 0.42 3.66 3.13
CA GLY A 112 -0.97 4.11 3.03
C GLY A 112 -2.01 3.32 3.85
N HIS A 113 -1.61 2.64 4.95
CA HIS A 113 -2.53 1.83 5.77
C HIS A 113 -3.68 2.64 6.36
N HIS A 114 -3.47 3.87 6.83
CA HIS A 114 -4.59 4.72 7.31
C HIS A 114 -5.56 5.06 6.18
N THR A 115 -5.04 5.31 4.97
CA THR A 115 -5.83 5.67 3.80
C THR A 115 -6.72 4.52 3.34
N ILE A 116 -6.18 3.30 3.21
CA ILE A 116 -6.98 2.13 2.81
C ILE A 116 -8.05 1.81 3.87
N LEU A 117 -7.75 1.96 5.15
CA LEU A 117 -8.72 1.78 6.25
C LEU A 117 -9.84 2.83 6.20
N ALA A 118 -9.52 4.08 5.84
CA ALA A 118 -10.51 5.14 5.66
C ALA A 118 -11.46 4.85 4.47
N TYR A 119 -10.92 4.40 3.34
CA TYR A 119 -11.74 3.97 2.20
C TYR A 119 -12.60 2.74 2.52
N MET A 120 -12.10 1.78 3.28
CA MET A 120 -12.94 0.66 3.73
C MET A 120 -14.06 1.12 4.67
N ALA A 121 -13.79 2.11 5.54
CA ALA A 121 -14.78 2.66 6.45
C ALA A 121 -15.96 3.36 5.74
N ILE A 122 -15.74 3.91 4.54
CA ILE A 122 -16.81 4.49 3.69
C ILE A 122 -17.43 3.46 2.73
N GLY A 123 -17.04 2.18 2.83
CA GLY A 123 -17.68 1.08 2.11
C GLY A 123 -16.99 0.66 0.81
N LYS A 124 -15.80 1.18 0.48
CA LYS A 124 -15.00 0.65 -0.63
C LYS A 124 -14.56 -0.78 -0.32
N ARG A 125 -14.62 -1.66 -1.32
CA ARG A 125 -14.39 -3.10 -1.18
C ARG A 125 -13.25 -3.61 -2.05
N PHE A 126 -12.94 -2.92 -3.14
CA PHE A 126 -11.97 -3.34 -4.13
C PHE A 126 -10.91 -2.27 -4.42
N LEU A 127 -9.72 -2.73 -4.83
CA LEU A 127 -8.58 -1.87 -5.10
C LEU A 127 -8.81 -0.90 -6.28
N TYR A 128 -9.59 -1.30 -7.29
CA TYR A 128 -9.91 -0.42 -8.42
C TYR A 128 -10.77 0.80 -8.03
N GLU A 129 -11.35 0.81 -6.84
CA GLU A 129 -12.22 1.89 -6.36
C GLU A 129 -11.45 3.03 -5.68
N ILE A 130 -10.14 2.88 -5.48
CA ILE A 130 -9.30 3.81 -4.71
C ILE A 130 -7.99 4.13 -5.46
N PRO A 131 -7.46 5.36 -5.35
CA PRO A 131 -6.16 5.68 -5.93
C PRO A 131 -5.03 4.88 -5.28
N HIS A 132 -4.15 4.30 -6.09
CA HIS A 132 -3.05 3.48 -5.59
C HIS A 132 -1.88 3.38 -6.57
N MET A 133 -0.72 2.96 -6.05
CA MET A 133 0.46 2.61 -6.83
C MET A 133 0.80 1.12 -6.67
N ILE A 134 1.21 0.48 -7.77
CA ILE A 134 1.74 -0.89 -7.75
C ILE A 134 3.19 -0.87 -8.21
N VAL A 135 4.03 -1.60 -7.49
CA VAL A 135 5.42 -1.86 -7.87
C VAL A 135 5.60 -3.36 -8.13
N LYS A 136 6.13 -3.71 -9.31
CA LYS A 136 6.40 -5.11 -9.71
C LYS A 136 7.67 -5.22 -10.55
N ASN A 137 8.26 -6.41 -10.61
CA ASN A 137 9.38 -6.68 -11.51
C ASN A 137 8.86 -7.12 -12.87
N GLN A 138 9.37 -6.57 -13.98
CA GLN A 138 8.89 -6.90 -15.32
C GLN A 138 9.00 -8.38 -15.65
N ASP A 139 10.11 -9.01 -15.28
CA ASP A 139 10.44 -10.37 -15.72
C ASP A 139 9.61 -11.44 -15.00
N LYS A 140 9.01 -11.08 -13.87
CA LYS A 140 8.27 -12.02 -12.99
C LYS A 140 6.87 -11.54 -12.59
N GLU A 141 6.51 -10.31 -12.93
CA GLU A 141 5.31 -9.59 -12.46
C GLU A 141 5.10 -9.54 -10.93
N HIS A 142 6.11 -9.92 -10.15
CA HIS A 142 6.10 -9.94 -8.70
C HIS A 142 7.48 -9.56 -8.12
N VAL A 143 7.51 -9.13 -6.86
CA VAL A 143 8.76 -8.89 -6.12
C VAL A 143 9.26 -10.17 -5.43
N SER A 144 10.55 -10.26 -5.14
CA SER A 144 11.13 -11.36 -4.36
C SER A 144 10.90 -11.18 -2.86
N ASN A 145 11.11 -12.24 -2.08
CA ASN A 145 11.09 -12.15 -0.62
C ASN A 145 12.20 -11.24 -0.07
N ASP A 146 13.37 -11.20 -0.72
CA ASP A 146 14.48 -10.32 -0.34
C ASP A 146 14.12 -8.85 -0.49
N GLU A 147 13.29 -8.53 -1.48
CA GLU A 147 12.78 -7.16 -1.66
C GLU A 147 11.70 -6.82 -0.63
N ILE A 148 10.89 -7.80 -0.21
CA ILE A 148 9.84 -7.59 0.80
C ILE A 148 10.45 -7.30 2.17
N ILE A 149 11.55 -7.97 2.57
CA ILE A 149 12.17 -7.74 3.87
C ILE A 149 12.71 -6.30 4.04
N VAL A 150 12.92 -5.56 2.93
CA VAL A 150 13.30 -4.14 2.97
C VAL A 150 12.29 -3.29 3.75
N PHE A 151 11.00 -3.67 3.74
CA PHE A 151 9.96 -2.95 4.49
C PHE A 151 10.10 -3.04 6.00
N PHE A 152 10.98 -3.91 6.52
CA PHE A 152 11.32 -4.01 7.94
C PHE A 152 12.55 -3.16 8.30
N GLY A 153 13.08 -2.38 7.34
CA GLY A 153 14.19 -1.44 7.52
C GLY A 153 15.43 -2.09 8.12
N GLU A 154 15.95 -1.51 9.19
CA GLU A 154 17.12 -2.04 9.91
C GLU A 154 16.92 -3.44 10.50
N HIS A 155 15.67 -3.88 10.69
CA HIS A 155 15.35 -5.21 11.22
C HIS A 155 15.36 -6.29 10.15
N LYS A 156 15.56 -5.94 8.86
CA LYS A 156 15.60 -6.91 7.75
C LYS A 156 16.57 -8.07 8.01
N ASN A 157 17.72 -7.79 8.63
CA ASN A 157 18.76 -8.80 8.92
C ASN A 157 18.37 -9.75 10.06
N LYS A 158 17.28 -9.48 10.79
CA LYS A 158 16.75 -10.33 11.86
C LYS A 158 15.69 -11.31 11.36
N ILE A 159 15.31 -11.21 10.09
CA ILE A 159 14.21 -11.96 9.50
C ILE A 159 14.78 -12.71 8.29
N LYS A 160 14.60 -14.03 8.24
CA LYS A 160 14.90 -14.76 7.00
C LYS A 160 13.89 -14.37 5.93
N PRO A 161 14.28 -14.23 4.65
CA PRO A 161 13.37 -13.86 3.57
C PRO A 161 12.11 -14.74 3.51
N GLU A 162 12.21 -16.03 3.75
CA GLU A 162 11.07 -16.96 3.78
C GLU A 162 10.08 -16.71 4.93
N ASP A 163 10.54 -16.10 6.03
CA ASP A 163 9.81 -15.96 7.28
C ASP A 163 9.10 -14.60 7.44
N TRP A 164 9.26 -13.66 6.49
CA TRP A 164 8.72 -12.29 6.61
C TRP A 164 7.21 -12.27 6.93
N LYS A 165 6.47 -13.28 6.46
CA LYS A 165 5.02 -13.42 6.69
C LYS A 165 4.68 -13.57 8.16
N ASN A 166 5.60 -14.03 9.01
CA ASN A 166 5.37 -14.20 10.44
C ASN A 166 5.49 -12.88 11.22
N TYR A 167 5.93 -11.80 10.55
CA TYR A 167 6.27 -10.55 11.20
C TYR A 167 5.48 -9.36 10.66
N THR A 168 5.40 -8.34 11.49
CA THR A 168 4.92 -6.99 11.20
C THR A 168 5.91 -6.00 11.80
N ILE A 169 5.84 -4.74 11.37
CA ILE A 169 6.68 -3.67 11.91
C ILE A 169 5.79 -2.64 12.61
N ASN A 170 6.20 -2.17 13.78
CA ASN A 170 5.57 -1.06 14.49
C ASN A 170 6.59 0.06 14.66
N TRP A 171 6.61 0.99 13.71
CA TRP A 171 7.53 2.14 13.73
C TRP A 171 7.33 3.09 14.92
N GLN A 172 6.23 2.96 15.68
CA GLN A 172 5.97 3.77 16.87
C GLN A 172 6.56 3.18 18.15
N ALA A 173 6.89 1.89 18.15
CA ALA A 173 7.52 1.28 19.30
C ALA A 173 8.99 1.73 19.40
N GLU A 174 9.54 1.61 20.61
CA GLU A 174 10.98 1.71 20.83
C GLU A 174 11.72 0.78 19.85
N LYS A 175 12.87 1.23 19.35
CA LYS A 175 13.68 0.58 18.32
C LYS A 175 13.76 -0.95 18.44
N GLN A 176 14.03 -1.46 19.65
CA GLN A 176 14.18 -2.90 19.92
C GLN A 176 12.87 -3.70 19.86
N LYS A 177 11.72 -3.02 19.99
CA LYS A 177 10.36 -3.57 20.02
C LYS A 177 9.58 -3.32 18.72
N GLN A 178 10.19 -2.70 17.71
CA GLN A 178 9.51 -2.40 16.44
C GLN A 178 9.16 -3.65 15.66
N LEU A 179 10.04 -4.66 15.64
CA LEU A 179 9.74 -5.94 15.01
C LEU A 179 8.78 -6.76 15.88
N CYS A 180 7.58 -7.05 15.38
CA CYS A 180 6.54 -7.75 16.13
C CYS A 180 6.11 -9.02 15.40
N LYS A 181 5.67 -10.04 16.15
CA LYS A 181 4.91 -11.15 15.56
C LYS A 181 3.62 -10.62 14.94
N ARG A 182 3.26 -11.19 13.80
CA ARG A 182 2.01 -10.87 13.11
C ARG A 182 0.80 -11.33 13.94
N ILE A 183 -0.19 -10.46 14.06
CA ILE A 183 -1.49 -10.74 14.66
C ILE A 183 -2.59 -10.62 13.60
N GLN A 184 -2.56 -9.54 12.80
CA GLN A 184 -3.48 -9.36 11.67
C GLN A 184 -2.80 -9.77 10.35
N ASN A 185 -3.43 -10.70 9.63
CA ASN A 185 -2.90 -11.25 8.38
C ASN A 185 -3.11 -10.32 7.19
N ASN A 186 -4.21 -9.57 7.20
CA ASN A 186 -4.64 -8.73 6.10
C ASN A 186 -5.32 -7.46 6.60
N ILE A 187 -5.59 -6.55 5.67
CA ILE A 187 -6.24 -5.28 5.94
C ILE A 187 -7.69 -5.47 6.42
N GLY A 188 -8.37 -6.56 6.07
CA GLY A 188 -9.71 -6.88 6.57
C GLY A 188 -9.73 -7.15 8.08
N GLU A 189 -8.86 -8.04 8.55
CA GLU A 189 -8.68 -8.33 9.98
C GLU A 189 -8.24 -7.08 10.76
N LEU A 190 -7.33 -6.30 10.18
CA LEU A 190 -6.91 -5.01 10.75
C LEU A 190 -8.08 -4.04 10.84
N PHE A 191 -8.89 -3.91 9.79
CA PHE A 191 -10.06 -3.04 9.79
C PHE A 191 -11.05 -3.43 10.87
N GLU A 192 -11.46 -4.70 10.95
CA GLU A 192 -12.43 -5.16 11.95
C GLU A 192 -11.94 -4.90 13.38
N SER A 193 -10.64 -5.07 13.65
CA SER A 193 -10.06 -4.83 14.97
C SER A 193 -10.09 -3.36 15.43
N ILE A 194 -10.23 -2.40 14.52
CA ILE A 194 -10.29 -0.96 14.85
C ILE A 194 -11.63 -0.31 14.49
N LYS A 195 -12.53 -1.01 13.80
CA LYS A 195 -13.79 -0.49 13.24
C LYS A 195 -14.67 0.20 14.29
N ASN A 196 -14.77 -0.36 15.49
CA ASN A 196 -15.55 0.25 16.57
C ASN A 196 -14.93 1.58 17.03
N LYS A 197 -13.60 1.70 17.06
CA LYS A 197 -12.91 2.97 17.39
C LYS A 197 -13.14 4.04 16.33
N ILE A 198 -13.27 3.63 15.06
CA ILE A 198 -13.61 4.52 13.95
C ILE A 198 -15.07 4.99 14.08
N LYS A 199 -16.00 4.11 14.47
CA LYS A 199 -17.43 4.43 14.61
C LYS A 199 -17.78 5.25 15.85
N ASN A 200 -17.15 5.00 17.00
CA ASN A 200 -17.50 5.59 18.31
C ASN A 200 -17.10 7.08 18.48
N GLY A 201 -17.28 7.89 17.44
CA GLY A 201 -17.16 9.35 17.51
C GLY A 201 -17.64 10.00 16.22
N GLN A 202 -18.67 9.40 15.62
CA GLN A 202 -19.56 10.02 14.65
C GLN A 202 -20.73 10.66 15.39
#